data_AF-A0A1B6YER5-F1
#
_entry.id   AF-A0A1B6YER5-F1
#
_cell.length_a   1.000
_cell.length_b   1.000
_cell.length_c   1.000
_cell.angle_alpha   90.00
_cell.angle_beta   90.00
_cell.angle_gamma   90.00
#
_symmetry.space_group_name_H-M   'P 1'
#
loop_
_entity.id
_entity.type
_entity.pdbx_description
1 polymer ?
#
loop_
_entity_poly.entity_id
_entity_poly.type
_entity_poly.pdbx_seq_one_letter_code
_entity_poly.pdbx_strand_id
1 'polypeptide(L)'
;MIKNAIYILYAVFFMPDFSFAQSSLSELKFGSKYYEAVDSWVAFPKTQADTSYTLGYIYIDQQAGFTFDYLSHFIVTENGFKKLPREFEESLKSRLSPNTIDVAILSEEQISELELPTEPSWLKFYKKDTTTVSYLKNIGYHYNHVGASELAIEPLLKAYNKDPHFEGLEFELAFAYNATQKYAKAIKVLERAIENNSEDHFFYRELGFAYKYTNRFEEAETTYKKGIEISDDDPVKAEMAVNMAQAYFQLRDKSKFEEWANLTRKYSAKGSRFSQIVEYFEQNWNQD
;
A
#
# COMPACT_ATOMS: atom_id res chain seq x y z
N MET A 1 62.09 -5.72 -69.05
CA MET A 1 61.88 -6.97 -68.28
C MET A 1 61.84 -6.61 -66.79
N ILE A 2 60.64 -6.40 -66.24
CA ILE A 2 60.45 -6.10 -64.82
C ILE A 2 59.61 -7.25 -64.26
N LYS A 3 60.15 -7.97 -63.27
CA LYS A 3 59.48 -9.07 -62.56
C LYS A 3 58.47 -8.49 -61.57
N ASN A 4 57.19 -8.86 -61.70
CA ASN A 4 56.18 -8.61 -60.67
C ASN A 4 56.31 -9.66 -59.57
N ALA A 5 56.64 -9.24 -58.36
CA ALA A 5 56.51 -10.04 -57.14
C ALA A 5 55.14 -9.76 -56.52
N ILE A 6 54.34 -10.81 -56.30
CA ILE A 6 53.05 -10.73 -55.62
C ILE A 6 53.32 -10.87 -54.12
N TYR A 7 53.07 -9.81 -53.35
CA TYR A 7 53.01 -9.88 -51.89
C TYR A 7 51.55 -10.12 -51.47
N ILE A 8 51.30 -11.28 -50.84
CA ILE A 8 50.02 -11.59 -50.20
C ILE A 8 50.05 -10.97 -48.81
N LEU A 9 49.22 -9.95 -48.60
CA LEU A 9 49.03 -9.28 -47.31
C LEU A 9 47.98 -10.07 -46.52
N TYR A 10 48.38 -10.75 -45.44
CA TYR A 10 47.44 -11.33 -44.48
C TYR A 10 46.89 -10.21 -43.59
N ALA A 11 45.65 -9.78 -43.84
CA ALA A 11 44.93 -8.91 -42.93
C ALA A 11 44.40 -9.75 -41.75
N VAL A 12 45.06 -9.65 -40.60
CA VAL A 12 44.53 -10.17 -39.34
C VAL A 12 43.44 -9.20 -38.89
N PHE A 13 42.17 -9.60 -39.05
CA PHE A 13 41.05 -8.90 -38.44
C PHE A 13 41.08 -9.15 -36.94
N PHE A 14 41.54 -8.17 -36.18
CA PHE A 14 41.33 -8.10 -34.73
C PHE A 14 39.85 -7.79 -34.51
N MET A 15 39.03 -8.81 -34.26
CA MET A 15 37.72 -8.61 -33.67
C MET A 15 37.94 -8.20 -32.21
N PRO A 16 37.47 -7.03 -31.76
CA PRO A 16 37.46 -6.75 -30.35
C PRO A 16 36.46 -7.70 -29.70
N ASP A 17 36.94 -8.51 -28.76
CA ASP A 17 36.08 -9.25 -27.83
C ASP A 17 35.27 -8.22 -27.05
N PHE A 18 34.07 -7.93 -27.53
CA PHE A 18 33.03 -7.33 -26.72
C PHE A 18 32.60 -8.39 -25.70
N SER A 19 33.32 -8.45 -24.59
CA SER A 19 32.86 -9.03 -23.34
C SER A 19 31.60 -8.27 -22.93
N PHE A 20 30.44 -8.75 -23.36
CA PHE A 20 29.17 -8.35 -22.78
C PHE A 20 29.15 -8.87 -21.35
N ALA A 21 29.29 -7.93 -20.42
CA ALA A 21 29.12 -8.02 -18.98
C ALA A 21 28.32 -9.24 -18.47
N GLN A 22 29.03 -10.25 -17.98
CA GLN A 22 28.48 -11.29 -17.11
C GLN A 22 28.37 -10.78 -15.67
N SER A 23 27.76 -9.61 -15.46
CA SER A 23 27.66 -8.97 -14.14
C SER A 23 26.27 -8.46 -13.78
N SER A 24 25.26 -8.62 -14.63
CA SER A 24 23.90 -8.14 -14.36
C SER A 24 22.91 -9.20 -13.89
N LEU A 25 23.25 -10.51 -13.97
CA LEU A 25 22.32 -11.60 -13.67
C LEU A 25 22.16 -11.87 -12.16
N SER A 26 23.18 -11.54 -11.37
CA SER A 26 23.27 -11.95 -9.95
C SER A 26 22.85 -10.88 -8.93
N GLU A 27 22.43 -9.69 -9.37
CA GLU A 27 22.11 -8.60 -8.44
C GLU A 27 20.64 -8.67 -7.98
N LEU A 28 20.44 -8.76 -6.66
CA LEU A 28 19.13 -8.61 -6.03
C LEU A 28 18.91 -7.14 -5.67
N LYS A 29 17.77 -6.59 -6.08
CA LYS A 29 17.39 -5.20 -5.81
C LYS A 29 16.37 -5.14 -4.68
N PHE A 30 16.83 -4.80 -3.48
CA PHE A 30 15.97 -4.61 -2.32
C PHE A 30 15.50 -3.16 -2.27
N GLY A 31 14.20 -2.96 -2.44
CA GLY A 31 13.59 -1.63 -2.47
C GLY A 31 12.10 -1.63 -2.79
N SER A 32 11.54 -2.80 -3.12
CA SER A 32 10.11 -2.97 -3.29
C SER A 32 9.43 -3.18 -1.94
N LYS A 33 8.34 -2.47 -1.71
CA LYS A 33 7.45 -2.75 -0.59
C LYS A 33 6.78 -4.09 -0.82
N TYR A 34 6.54 -4.84 0.23
CA TYR A 34 5.95 -6.18 0.11
C TYR A 34 4.57 -6.17 -0.58
N TYR A 35 3.80 -5.09 -0.44
CA TYR A 35 2.51 -4.93 -1.10
C TYR A 35 2.63 -4.65 -2.61
N GLU A 36 3.82 -4.30 -3.11
CA GLU A 36 4.10 -4.21 -4.55
C GLU A 36 4.50 -5.59 -5.13
N ALA A 37 4.81 -6.56 -4.25
CA ALA A 37 5.24 -7.89 -4.60
C ALA A 37 4.13 -8.96 -4.48
N VAL A 38 2.86 -8.54 -4.57
CA VAL A 38 1.74 -9.48 -4.56
C VAL A 38 1.78 -10.37 -5.79
N ASP A 39 1.55 -11.66 -5.56
CA ASP A 39 1.65 -12.71 -6.56
C ASP A 39 3.06 -12.79 -7.19
N SER A 40 4.09 -12.71 -6.35
CA SER A 40 5.48 -12.79 -6.80
C SER A 40 6.36 -13.64 -5.88
N TRP A 41 7.37 -14.28 -6.48
CA TRP A 41 8.51 -14.81 -5.73
C TRP A 41 9.40 -13.66 -5.27
N VAL A 42 9.81 -13.72 -4.00
CA VAL A 42 10.62 -12.68 -3.38
C VAL A 42 11.77 -13.25 -2.59
N ALA A 43 12.82 -12.43 -2.47
CA ALA A 43 13.88 -12.62 -1.49
C ALA A 43 13.78 -11.54 -0.42
N PHE A 44 13.97 -11.92 0.84
CA PHE A 44 14.24 -10.97 1.92
C PHE A 44 15.74 -10.71 2.04
N PRO A 45 16.15 -9.48 2.41
CA PRO A 45 17.55 -9.16 2.60
C PRO A 45 18.11 -9.98 3.77
N LYS A 46 19.36 -10.38 3.64
CA LYS A 46 20.08 -11.16 4.65
C LYS A 46 20.87 -10.22 5.57
N THR A 47 21.10 -10.61 6.82
CA THR A 47 22.01 -9.87 7.71
C THR A 47 23.47 -10.14 7.31
N GLN A 48 24.42 -9.38 7.89
CA GLN A 48 25.85 -9.63 7.63
C GLN A 48 26.32 -11.02 8.09
N ALA A 49 25.66 -11.61 9.09
CA ALA A 49 25.98 -12.94 9.60
C ALA A 49 25.39 -14.06 8.72
N ASP A 50 24.36 -13.76 7.93
CA ASP A 50 23.65 -14.74 7.12
C ASP A 50 24.39 -15.04 5.81
N THR A 51 24.48 -16.32 5.48
CA THR A 51 25.13 -16.79 4.25
C THR A 51 24.16 -16.93 3.09
N SER A 52 22.86 -16.92 3.34
CA SER A 52 21.79 -17.16 2.36
C SER A 52 20.65 -16.14 2.48
N TYR A 53 19.85 -16.04 1.43
CA TYR A 53 18.64 -15.21 1.38
C TYR A 53 17.41 -16.07 1.66
N THR A 54 16.46 -15.53 2.40
CA THR A 54 15.15 -16.16 2.60
C THR A 54 14.30 -16.02 1.35
N LEU A 55 13.74 -17.13 0.87
CA LEU A 55 12.95 -17.24 -0.36
C LEU A 55 11.53 -17.67 -0.05
N GLY A 56 10.56 -17.02 -0.71
CA GLY A 56 9.17 -17.44 -0.66
C GLY A 56 8.28 -16.62 -1.58
N TYR A 57 6.98 -16.77 -1.40
CA TYR A 57 5.98 -16.17 -2.28
C TYR A 57 5.05 -15.25 -1.49
N ILE A 58 4.81 -14.04 -2.00
CA ILE A 58 3.85 -13.10 -1.38
C ILE A 58 2.54 -13.14 -2.14
N TYR A 59 1.43 -13.24 -1.41
CA TYR A 59 0.07 -13.18 -1.94
C TYR A 59 -0.88 -12.54 -0.92
N ILE A 60 -2.11 -12.27 -1.33
CA ILE A 60 -3.17 -11.80 -0.43
C ILE A 60 -4.09 -12.97 -0.10
N ASP A 61 -4.12 -13.34 1.17
CA ASP A 61 -5.14 -14.20 1.76
C ASP A 61 -6.37 -13.34 2.07
N GLN A 62 -7.54 -13.70 1.54
CA GLN A 62 -8.75 -12.87 1.72
C GLN A 62 -9.13 -12.67 3.19
N GLN A 63 -8.84 -13.63 4.07
CA GLN A 63 -9.21 -13.56 5.48
C GLN A 63 -8.15 -12.84 6.32
N ALA A 64 -6.89 -12.90 5.89
CA ALA A 64 -5.78 -12.53 6.76
C ALA A 64 -4.73 -11.62 6.11
N GLY A 65 -5.00 -11.15 4.91
CA GLY A 65 -4.25 -10.10 4.23
C GLY A 65 -2.94 -10.56 3.61
N PHE A 66 -1.98 -9.65 3.53
CA PHE A 66 -0.68 -9.91 2.93
C PHE A 66 0.05 -11.02 3.66
N THR A 67 0.43 -12.03 2.91
CA THR A 67 0.95 -13.28 3.44
C THR A 67 2.17 -13.70 2.66
N PHE A 68 3.22 -14.03 3.40
CA PHE A 68 4.42 -14.65 2.88
C PHE A 68 4.35 -16.15 3.14
N ASP A 69 4.39 -16.95 2.07
CA ASP A 69 4.58 -18.40 2.13
C ASP A 69 6.08 -18.70 1.98
N TYR A 70 6.73 -19.05 3.07
CA TYR A 70 8.14 -19.40 3.09
C TYR A 70 8.38 -20.70 2.32
N LEU A 71 9.39 -20.69 1.45
CA LEU A 71 9.79 -21.86 0.68
C LEU A 71 11.07 -22.51 1.24
N SER A 72 12.16 -21.76 1.24
CA SER A 72 13.52 -22.21 1.61
C SER A 72 14.46 -21.00 1.60
N HIS A 73 15.75 -21.24 1.41
CA HIS A 73 16.80 -20.26 1.22
C HIS A 73 17.50 -20.45 -0.13
N PHE A 74 18.29 -19.47 -0.55
CA PHE A 74 19.23 -19.61 -1.66
C PHE A 74 20.49 -18.79 -1.45
N ILE A 75 21.55 -19.17 -2.16
CA ILE A 75 22.83 -18.44 -2.17
C ILE A 75 23.14 -17.94 -3.58
N VAL A 76 23.94 -16.89 -3.64
CA VAL A 76 24.52 -16.40 -4.91
C VAL A 76 25.91 -16.98 -5.04
N THR A 77 26.17 -17.63 -6.17
CA THR A 77 27.46 -18.25 -6.50
C THR A 77 28.05 -17.58 -7.74
N GLU A 78 29.29 -17.95 -8.11
CA GLU A 78 29.90 -17.54 -9.37
C GLU A 78 29.09 -17.97 -10.61
N ASN A 79 28.27 -19.02 -10.49
CA ASN A 79 27.45 -19.58 -11.57
C ASN A 79 25.96 -19.18 -11.46
N GLY A 80 25.65 -18.12 -10.70
CA GLY A 80 24.27 -17.66 -10.49
C GLY A 80 23.66 -18.17 -9.19
N PHE A 81 22.33 -18.22 -9.15
CA PHE A 81 21.60 -18.55 -7.92
C PHE A 81 21.49 -20.05 -7.69
N LYS A 82 21.70 -20.47 -6.43
CA LYS A 82 21.55 -21.87 -6.00
C LYS A 82 20.55 -21.97 -4.86
N LYS A 83 19.38 -22.54 -5.15
CA LYS A 83 18.35 -22.88 -4.15
C LYS A 83 18.89 -23.95 -3.19
N LEU A 84 18.64 -23.76 -1.90
CA LEU A 84 18.97 -24.73 -0.86
C LEU A 84 17.79 -25.69 -0.63
N PRO A 85 18.02 -26.88 -0.03
CA PRO A 85 16.94 -27.79 0.32
C PRO A 85 15.94 -27.14 1.29
N ARG A 86 14.67 -27.57 1.25
CA ARG A 86 13.69 -27.13 2.24
C ARG A 86 14.07 -27.64 3.62
N GLU A 87 13.92 -26.77 4.62
CA GLU A 87 14.09 -27.13 6.03
C GLU A 87 12.83 -27.76 6.62
N PHE A 88 11.66 -27.39 6.10
CA PHE A 88 10.35 -27.84 6.59
C PHE A 88 9.56 -28.53 5.47
N GLU A 89 8.88 -29.63 5.82
CA GLU A 89 7.95 -30.30 4.91
C GLU A 89 6.63 -29.53 4.77
N GLU A 90 6.15 -28.95 5.87
CA GLU A 90 4.95 -28.12 5.90
C GLU A 90 5.21 -26.68 5.43
N SER A 91 4.19 -26.05 4.86
CA SER A 91 4.25 -24.65 4.47
C SER A 91 4.21 -23.75 5.71
N LEU A 92 5.23 -22.90 5.84
CA LEU A 92 5.31 -21.89 6.88
C LEU A 92 4.79 -20.56 6.33
N LYS A 93 3.62 -20.12 6.83
CA LYS A 93 2.98 -18.87 6.41
C LYS A 93 3.16 -17.80 7.48
N SER A 94 3.52 -16.58 7.07
CA SER A 94 3.63 -15.43 7.96
C SER A 94 2.82 -14.25 7.45
N ARG A 95 2.12 -13.56 8.34
CA ARG A 95 1.40 -12.33 7.99
C ARG A 95 2.38 -11.17 7.94
N LEU A 96 2.27 -10.38 6.87
CA LEU A 96 3.10 -9.21 6.66
C LEU A 96 2.42 -7.99 7.26
N SER A 97 3.22 -7.05 7.76
CA SER A 97 2.74 -5.87 8.46
C SER A 97 3.31 -4.61 7.81
N PRO A 98 2.77 -3.41 8.09
CA PRO A 98 3.32 -2.16 7.53
C PRO A 98 4.82 -1.94 7.77
N ASN A 99 5.40 -2.56 8.81
CA ASN A 99 6.82 -2.47 9.16
C ASN A 99 7.68 -3.58 8.54
N THR A 100 7.10 -4.45 7.70
CA THR A 100 7.85 -5.45 6.94
C THR A 100 8.89 -4.75 6.06
N ILE A 101 10.14 -5.19 6.16
CA ILE A 101 11.26 -4.65 5.40
C ILE A 101 11.08 -4.86 3.89
N ASP A 102 11.74 -4.01 3.10
CA ASP A 102 11.67 -4.09 1.65
C ASP A 102 12.28 -5.39 1.13
N VAL A 103 11.67 -5.92 0.07
CA VAL A 103 12.01 -7.19 -0.55
C VAL A 103 12.62 -6.97 -1.93
N ALA A 104 13.27 -8.00 -2.46
CA ALA A 104 13.60 -8.10 -3.87
C ALA A 104 12.55 -8.97 -4.57
N ILE A 105 11.91 -8.44 -5.60
CA ILE A 105 11.05 -9.22 -6.50
C ILE A 105 11.97 -9.95 -7.49
N LEU A 106 11.82 -11.28 -7.60
CA LEU A 106 12.67 -12.07 -8.48
C LEU A 106 12.23 -11.92 -9.94
N SER A 107 13.21 -11.79 -10.85
CA SER A 107 12.94 -11.78 -12.30
C SER A 107 12.61 -13.19 -12.83
N GLU A 108 12.08 -13.27 -14.04
CA GLU A 108 11.79 -14.56 -14.69
C GLU A 108 13.04 -15.44 -14.82
N GLU A 109 14.19 -14.84 -15.13
CA GLU A 109 15.47 -15.54 -15.21
C GLU A 109 15.89 -16.10 -13.84
N GLN A 110 15.76 -15.30 -12.78
CA GLN A 110 16.10 -15.70 -11.41
C GLN A 110 15.15 -16.81 -10.90
N ILE A 111 13.87 -16.72 -11.24
CA ILE A 111 12.86 -17.76 -10.97
C ILE A 111 13.26 -19.07 -11.68
N SER A 112 13.67 -18.98 -12.95
CA SER A 112 14.13 -20.14 -13.73
C SER A 112 15.42 -20.75 -13.17
N GLU A 113 16.43 -19.94 -12.82
CA GLU A 113 17.69 -20.40 -12.21
C GLU A 113 17.45 -21.13 -10.87
N LEU A 114 16.51 -20.62 -10.07
CA LEU A 114 16.12 -21.25 -8.81
C LEU A 114 15.17 -22.45 -8.99
N GLU A 115 14.87 -22.83 -10.23
CA GLU A 115 13.95 -23.92 -10.57
C GLU A 115 12.60 -23.77 -9.85
N LEU A 116 12.06 -22.55 -9.89
CA LEU A 116 10.76 -22.20 -9.31
C LEU A 116 9.68 -22.22 -10.40
N PRO A 117 8.45 -22.65 -10.09
CA PRO A 117 7.34 -22.48 -11.01
C PRO A 117 7.01 -20.99 -11.14
N THR A 118 6.50 -20.56 -12.29
CA THR A 118 6.02 -19.17 -12.47
C THR A 118 5.01 -18.76 -11.40
N GLU A 119 4.04 -19.64 -11.11
CA GLU A 119 3.12 -19.50 -9.98
C GLU A 119 3.04 -20.80 -9.17
N PRO A 120 2.98 -20.73 -7.83
CA PRO A 120 2.75 -21.90 -6.99
C PRO A 120 1.38 -22.54 -7.26
N SER A 121 1.33 -23.87 -7.36
CA SER A 121 0.08 -24.60 -7.65
C SER A 121 -1.01 -24.46 -6.59
N TRP A 122 -0.64 -24.09 -5.36
CA TRP A 122 -1.56 -23.83 -4.24
C TRP A 122 -2.20 -22.45 -4.30
N LEU A 123 -1.64 -21.49 -5.06
CA LEU A 123 -2.13 -20.09 -5.11
C LEU A 123 -3.58 -20.01 -5.59
N LYS A 124 -3.99 -20.90 -6.49
CA LYS A 124 -5.36 -21.01 -7.00
C LYS A 124 -6.43 -21.16 -5.91
N PHE A 125 -6.08 -21.68 -4.72
CA PHE A 125 -7.03 -21.82 -3.62
C PHE A 125 -7.36 -20.48 -2.95
N TYR A 126 -6.46 -19.49 -3.08
CA TYR A 126 -6.64 -18.12 -2.58
C TYR A 126 -7.17 -17.17 -3.66
N LYS A 127 -6.97 -17.51 -4.95
CA LYS A 127 -7.45 -16.76 -6.11
C LYS A 127 -8.74 -17.35 -6.70
N LYS A 128 -9.72 -17.64 -5.84
CA LYS A 128 -11.07 -18.02 -6.28
C LYS A 128 -11.94 -16.78 -6.46
N ASP A 129 -12.81 -16.82 -7.46
CA ASP A 129 -13.86 -15.81 -7.68
C ASP A 129 -13.31 -14.37 -7.75
N THR A 130 -12.16 -14.21 -8.40
CA THR A 130 -11.34 -12.98 -8.42
C THR A 130 -12.04 -11.76 -9.05
N THR A 131 -13.17 -11.98 -9.72
CA THR A 131 -13.97 -10.94 -10.37
C THR A 131 -15.24 -10.59 -9.61
N THR A 132 -15.51 -11.23 -8.48
CA THR A 132 -16.68 -10.93 -7.64
C THR A 132 -16.48 -9.62 -6.89
N VAL A 133 -17.60 -8.94 -6.58
CA VAL A 133 -17.59 -7.67 -5.84
C VAL A 133 -16.90 -7.84 -4.48
N SER A 134 -17.25 -8.91 -3.74
CA SER A 134 -16.64 -9.20 -2.44
C SER A 134 -15.14 -9.43 -2.52
N TYR A 135 -14.65 -10.19 -3.52
CA TYR A 135 -13.22 -10.42 -3.69
C TYR A 135 -12.48 -9.11 -3.91
N LEU A 136 -12.94 -8.34 -4.91
CA LEU A 136 -12.31 -7.08 -5.31
C LEU A 136 -12.33 -6.05 -4.17
N LYS A 137 -13.44 -5.96 -3.44
CA LYS A 137 -13.57 -5.14 -2.23
C LYS A 137 -12.60 -5.56 -1.13
N ASN A 138 -12.45 -6.85 -0.88
CA ASN A 138 -11.52 -7.36 0.13
C ASN A 138 -10.04 -7.11 -0.26
N ILE A 139 -9.69 -7.22 -1.55
CA ILE A 139 -8.36 -6.84 -2.01
C ILE A 139 -8.10 -5.34 -1.75
N GLY A 140 -9.05 -4.48 -2.10
CA GLY A 140 -8.98 -3.06 -1.83
C GLY A 140 -8.82 -2.73 -0.34
N TYR A 141 -9.62 -3.37 0.51
CA TYR A 141 -9.52 -3.28 1.97
C TYR A 141 -8.12 -3.59 2.48
N HIS A 142 -7.52 -4.71 2.03
CA HIS A 142 -6.18 -5.10 2.48
C HIS A 142 -5.13 -4.06 2.06
N TYR A 143 -5.18 -3.56 0.82
CA TYR A 143 -4.28 -2.49 0.38
C TYR A 143 -4.44 -1.20 1.18
N ASN A 144 -5.68 -0.76 1.46
CA ASN A 144 -5.94 0.39 2.31
C ASN A 144 -5.37 0.21 3.72
N HIS A 145 -5.55 -0.99 4.31
CA HIS A 145 -5.11 -1.29 5.67
C HIS A 145 -3.58 -1.17 5.87
N VAL A 146 -2.81 -1.42 4.81
CA VAL A 146 -1.34 -1.30 4.85
C VAL A 146 -0.82 0.06 4.34
N GLY A 147 -1.72 1.01 4.07
CA GLY A 147 -1.39 2.34 3.56
C GLY A 147 -1.06 2.39 2.07
N ALA A 148 -1.24 1.28 1.35
CA ALA A 148 -1.04 1.18 -0.11
C ALA A 148 -2.31 1.59 -0.87
N SER A 149 -2.97 2.67 -0.46
CA SER A 149 -4.28 3.10 -0.97
C SER A 149 -4.33 3.38 -2.47
N GLU A 150 -3.21 3.73 -3.11
CA GLU A 150 -3.19 3.89 -4.57
C GLU A 150 -3.47 2.55 -5.29
N LEU A 151 -2.92 1.45 -4.78
CA LEU A 151 -3.14 0.10 -5.31
C LEU A 151 -4.55 -0.42 -4.97
N ALA A 152 -5.22 0.13 -3.95
CA ALA A 152 -6.58 -0.21 -3.59
C ALA A 152 -7.62 0.30 -4.61
N ILE A 153 -7.36 1.42 -5.28
CA ILE A 153 -8.35 2.13 -6.11
C ILE A 153 -8.86 1.27 -7.27
N GLU A 154 -7.96 0.57 -7.97
CA GLU A 154 -8.31 -0.22 -9.15
C GLU A 154 -9.31 -1.36 -8.84
N PRO A 155 -9.04 -2.27 -7.88
CA PRO A 155 -9.99 -3.32 -7.53
C PRO A 155 -11.28 -2.74 -6.93
N LEU A 156 -11.20 -1.68 -6.11
CA LEU A 156 -12.39 -1.04 -5.55
C LEU A 156 -13.28 -0.41 -6.63
N LEU A 157 -12.69 0.21 -7.66
CA LEU A 157 -13.43 0.74 -8.80
C LEU A 157 -14.11 -0.37 -9.62
N LYS A 158 -13.42 -1.50 -9.85
CA LYS A 158 -14.04 -2.66 -10.50
C LYS A 158 -15.22 -3.22 -9.71
N ALA A 159 -15.10 -3.27 -8.38
CA ALA A 159 -16.21 -3.65 -7.50
C ALA A 159 -17.36 -2.64 -7.59
N TYR A 160 -17.06 -1.35 -7.51
CA TYR A 160 -18.04 -0.27 -7.50
C TYR A 160 -18.84 -0.21 -8.81
N ASN A 161 -18.18 -0.47 -9.95
CA ASN A 161 -18.85 -0.53 -11.25
C ASN A 161 -19.82 -1.72 -11.39
N LYS A 162 -19.70 -2.76 -10.56
CA LYS A 162 -20.59 -3.93 -10.56
C LYS A 162 -21.76 -3.75 -9.60
N ASP A 163 -21.46 -3.28 -8.39
CA ASP A 163 -22.45 -3.06 -7.33
C ASP A 163 -21.97 -1.90 -6.44
N PRO A 164 -22.39 -0.66 -6.75
CA PRO A 164 -21.95 0.53 -6.01
C PRO A 164 -22.22 0.47 -4.51
N HIS A 165 -23.33 -0.13 -4.09
CA HIS A 165 -23.83 -0.10 -2.70
C HIS A 165 -23.52 -1.39 -1.93
N PHE A 166 -22.57 -2.18 -2.43
CA PHE A 166 -22.07 -3.33 -1.69
C PHE A 166 -21.50 -2.91 -0.34
N GLU A 167 -21.82 -3.66 0.71
CA GLU A 167 -21.51 -3.30 2.10
C GLU A 167 -20.03 -2.95 2.31
N GLY A 168 -19.77 -1.74 2.82
CA GLY A 168 -18.44 -1.20 3.10
C GLY A 168 -17.62 -0.80 1.87
N LEU A 169 -18.08 -1.03 0.64
CA LEU A 169 -17.32 -0.74 -0.57
C LEU A 169 -17.12 0.76 -0.81
N GLU A 170 -18.18 1.56 -0.64
CA GLU A 170 -18.12 3.01 -0.87
C GLU A 170 -17.18 3.68 0.13
N PHE A 171 -17.16 3.18 1.37
CA PHE A 171 -16.21 3.60 2.40
C PHE A 171 -14.77 3.32 1.97
N GLU A 172 -14.44 2.07 1.59
CA GLU A 172 -13.08 1.71 1.18
C GLU A 172 -12.59 2.51 -0.03
N LEU A 173 -13.47 2.73 -1.01
CA LEU A 173 -13.15 3.52 -2.21
C LEU A 173 -12.92 4.99 -1.87
N ALA A 174 -13.79 5.57 -1.04
CA ALA A 174 -13.65 6.95 -0.60
C ALA A 174 -12.40 7.17 0.26
N PHE A 175 -12.11 6.25 1.18
CA PHE A 175 -10.87 6.24 1.96
C PHE A 175 -9.64 6.21 1.05
N ALA A 176 -9.63 5.32 0.05
CA ALA A 176 -8.53 5.22 -0.89
C ALA A 176 -8.33 6.54 -1.68
N TYR A 177 -9.43 7.19 -2.09
CA TYR A 177 -9.37 8.50 -2.72
C TYR A 177 -8.88 9.61 -1.78
N ASN A 178 -9.33 9.64 -0.53
CA ASN A 178 -8.86 10.60 0.47
C ASN A 178 -7.36 10.44 0.76
N ALA A 179 -6.90 9.20 0.99
CA ALA A 179 -5.51 8.88 1.27
C ALA A 179 -4.57 9.25 0.10
N THR A 180 -5.08 9.20 -1.13
CA THR A 180 -4.34 9.57 -2.36
C THR A 180 -4.63 10.99 -2.84
N GLN A 181 -5.24 11.82 -1.98
CA GLN A 181 -5.55 13.23 -2.24
C GLN A 181 -6.49 13.48 -3.44
N LYS A 182 -7.21 12.46 -3.88
CA LYS A 182 -8.25 12.52 -4.92
C LYS A 182 -9.59 12.96 -4.33
N TYR A 183 -9.58 14.04 -3.53
CA TYR A 183 -10.72 14.49 -2.70
C TYR A 183 -12.01 14.70 -3.51
N ALA A 184 -11.93 15.28 -4.70
CA ALA A 184 -13.11 15.49 -5.55
C ALA A 184 -13.80 14.19 -5.98
N LYS A 185 -13.07 13.07 -6.08
CA LYS A 185 -13.66 11.76 -6.35
C LYS A 185 -14.26 11.14 -5.09
N ALA A 186 -13.59 11.30 -3.95
CA ALA A 186 -14.12 10.88 -2.65
C ALA A 186 -15.47 11.55 -2.37
N ILE A 187 -15.57 12.87 -2.52
CA ILE A 187 -16.80 13.65 -2.34
C ILE A 187 -17.95 13.06 -3.15
N LYS A 188 -17.76 12.82 -4.46
CA LYS A 188 -18.81 12.27 -5.33
C LYS A 188 -19.30 10.89 -4.90
N VAL A 189 -18.39 10.01 -4.45
CA VAL A 189 -18.76 8.67 -3.98
C VAL A 189 -19.55 8.80 -2.67
N LEU A 190 -19.08 9.63 -1.75
CA LEU A 190 -19.65 9.79 -0.41
C LEU A 190 -21.01 10.50 -0.41
N GLU A 191 -21.19 11.54 -1.22
CA GLU A 191 -22.49 12.21 -1.38
C GLU A 191 -23.56 11.20 -1.82
N ARG A 192 -23.23 10.37 -2.82
CA ARG A 192 -24.14 9.30 -3.29
C ARG A 192 -24.34 8.20 -2.24
N ALA A 193 -23.29 7.83 -1.50
CA ALA A 193 -23.39 6.84 -0.44
C ALA A 193 -24.33 7.30 0.69
N ILE A 194 -24.26 8.58 1.07
CA ILE A 194 -25.14 9.20 2.09
C ILE A 194 -26.59 9.31 1.59
N GLU A 195 -26.81 9.60 0.31
CA GLU A 195 -28.17 9.57 -0.28
C GLU A 195 -28.82 8.19 -0.17
N ASN A 196 -28.03 7.12 -0.26
CA ASN A 196 -28.50 5.74 -0.15
C ASN A 196 -28.58 5.22 1.30
N ASN A 197 -27.62 5.61 2.15
CA ASN A 197 -27.57 5.25 3.56
C ASN A 197 -27.06 6.43 4.40
N SER A 198 -28.00 7.17 4.99
CA SER A 198 -27.70 8.35 5.80
C SER A 198 -27.21 8.04 7.22
N GLU A 199 -27.24 6.78 7.65
CA GLU A 199 -26.96 6.38 9.04
C GLU A 199 -25.53 5.86 9.24
N ASP A 200 -24.73 5.75 8.17
CA ASP A 200 -23.33 5.37 8.28
C ASP A 200 -22.45 6.59 8.59
N HIS A 201 -22.09 6.73 9.87
CA HIS A 201 -21.25 7.83 10.35
C HIS A 201 -19.84 7.86 9.74
N PHE A 202 -19.33 6.74 9.20
CA PHE A 202 -18.04 6.73 8.51
C PHE A 202 -18.07 7.53 7.20
N PHE A 203 -19.22 7.61 6.52
CA PHE A 203 -19.34 8.45 5.32
C PHE A 203 -19.18 9.93 5.65
N TYR A 204 -19.79 10.40 6.74
CA TYR A 204 -19.63 11.78 7.19
C TYR A 204 -18.21 12.09 7.65
N ARG A 205 -17.53 11.13 8.29
CA ARG A 205 -16.11 11.26 8.64
C ARG A 205 -15.26 11.48 7.39
N GLU A 206 -15.38 10.61 6.39
CA GLU A 206 -14.58 10.71 5.16
C GLU A 206 -14.96 11.93 4.31
N LEU A 207 -16.25 12.33 4.31
CA LEU A 207 -16.73 13.46 3.51
C LEU A 207 -16.28 14.78 4.11
N GLY A 208 -16.39 14.93 5.44
CA GLY A 208 -15.87 16.09 6.15
C GLY A 208 -14.37 16.24 5.95
N PHE A 209 -13.62 15.12 5.87
CA PHE A 209 -12.19 15.13 5.57
C PHE A 209 -11.94 15.67 4.17
N ALA A 210 -12.64 15.14 3.17
CA ALA A 210 -12.50 15.59 1.78
C ALA A 210 -12.87 17.08 1.61
N TYR A 211 -13.93 17.55 2.29
CA TYR A 211 -14.32 18.96 2.30
C TYR A 211 -13.26 19.86 2.95
N LYS A 212 -12.70 19.45 4.10
CA LYS A 212 -11.61 20.18 4.77
C LYS A 212 -10.43 20.40 3.82
N TYR A 213 -9.96 19.35 3.13
CA TYR A 213 -8.81 19.44 2.23
C TYR A 213 -9.12 20.08 0.87
N THR A 214 -10.39 20.37 0.58
CA THR A 214 -10.82 21.17 -0.56
C THR A 214 -11.20 22.61 -0.17
N ASN A 215 -10.85 23.03 1.06
CA ASN A 215 -11.16 24.35 1.65
C ASN A 215 -12.66 24.67 1.73
N ARG A 216 -13.52 23.65 1.73
CA ARG A 216 -14.97 23.72 1.88
C ARG A 216 -15.34 23.61 3.36
N PHE A 217 -14.89 24.57 4.16
CA PHE A 217 -14.88 24.44 5.63
C PHE A 217 -16.28 24.45 6.25
N GLU A 218 -17.22 25.23 5.71
CA GLU A 218 -18.61 25.27 6.16
C GLU A 218 -19.32 23.94 5.90
N GLU A 219 -19.06 23.33 4.74
CA GLU A 219 -19.61 22.02 4.38
C GLU A 219 -18.97 20.91 5.22
N ALA A 220 -17.66 20.97 5.46
CA ALA A 220 -16.97 20.08 6.39
C ALA A 220 -17.58 20.17 7.80
N GLU A 221 -17.79 21.38 8.31
CA GLU A 221 -18.37 21.62 9.63
C GLU A 221 -19.76 21.00 9.75
N THR A 222 -20.63 21.28 8.78
CA THR A 222 -22.00 20.74 8.72
C THR A 222 -21.99 19.21 8.66
N THR A 223 -21.11 18.65 7.83
CA THR A 223 -20.97 17.21 7.62
C THR A 223 -20.49 16.51 8.89
N TYR A 224 -19.45 17.04 9.54
CA TYR A 224 -18.94 16.46 10.80
C TYR A 224 -19.93 16.62 11.95
N LYS A 225 -20.67 17.74 12.05
CA LYS A 225 -21.74 17.89 13.04
C LYS A 225 -22.78 16.78 12.89
N LYS A 226 -23.17 16.44 11.65
CA LYS A 226 -24.09 15.33 11.40
C LYS A 226 -23.49 13.97 11.78
N GLY A 227 -22.25 13.70 11.37
CA GLY A 227 -21.54 12.47 11.73
C GLY A 227 -21.40 12.27 13.25
N ILE A 228 -21.14 13.35 13.99
CA ILE A 228 -21.04 13.32 15.46
C ILE A 228 -22.40 13.04 16.12
N GLU A 229 -23.48 13.57 15.56
CA GLU A 229 -24.85 13.37 16.05
C GLU A 229 -25.28 11.89 15.98
N ILE A 230 -24.97 11.22 14.86
CA ILE A 230 -25.43 9.84 14.59
C ILE A 230 -24.46 8.75 15.02
N SER A 231 -23.21 9.10 15.32
CA SER A 231 -22.21 8.15 15.79
C SER A 231 -22.47 7.77 17.26
N ASP A 232 -22.18 6.53 17.62
CA ASP A 232 -22.07 6.08 19.03
C ASP A 232 -20.60 5.83 19.44
N ASP A 233 -19.66 6.05 18.52
CA ASP A 233 -18.22 5.81 18.71
C ASP A 233 -17.51 7.13 19.10
N ASP A 234 -17.19 7.27 20.38
CA ASP A 234 -16.51 8.45 20.92
C ASP A 234 -15.13 8.73 20.25
N PRO A 235 -14.25 7.73 20.04
CA PRO A 235 -13.05 7.93 19.22
C PRO A 235 -13.32 8.54 17.83
N VAL A 236 -14.33 8.07 17.09
CA VAL A 236 -14.67 8.63 15.77
C VAL A 236 -15.21 10.05 15.89
N LYS A 237 -16.02 10.35 16.91
CA LYS A 237 -16.47 11.72 17.20
C LYS A 237 -15.31 12.65 17.51
N ALA A 238 -14.35 12.19 18.31
CA ALA A 238 -13.16 12.95 18.66
C ALA A 238 -12.29 13.23 17.42
N GLU A 239 -12.17 12.28 16.50
CA GLU A 239 -11.46 12.45 15.23
C GLU A 239 -12.12 13.51 14.35
N MET A 240 -13.43 13.45 14.17
CA MET A 240 -14.19 14.47 13.42
C MET A 240 -14.03 15.85 14.08
N ALA A 241 -14.08 15.91 15.42
CA ALA A 241 -13.96 17.15 16.15
C ALA A 241 -12.56 17.78 16.06
N VAL A 242 -11.50 16.99 16.19
CA VAL A 242 -10.12 17.50 16.12
C VAL A 242 -9.77 17.97 14.71
N ASN A 243 -10.35 17.33 13.69
CA ASN A 243 -10.20 17.76 12.30
C ASN A 243 -10.76 19.17 12.06
N MET A 244 -11.89 19.52 12.68
CA MET A 244 -12.43 20.88 12.61
C MET A 244 -11.70 21.87 13.50
N ALA A 245 -11.25 21.45 14.70
CA ALA A 245 -10.38 22.29 15.52
C ALA A 245 -9.12 22.70 14.74
N GLN A 246 -8.46 21.75 14.06
CA GLN A 246 -7.34 22.03 13.17
C GLN A 246 -7.70 23.03 12.06
N ALA A 247 -8.86 22.87 11.41
CA ALA A 247 -9.30 23.78 10.35
C ALA A 247 -9.47 25.22 10.88
N TYR A 248 -10.10 25.39 12.05
CA TYR A 248 -10.31 26.71 12.64
C TYR A 248 -9.05 27.34 13.23
N PHE A 249 -8.10 26.53 13.66
CA PHE A 249 -6.75 27.01 13.94
C PHE A 249 -6.11 27.63 12.69
N GLN A 250 -6.19 26.96 11.53
CA GLN A 250 -5.64 27.48 10.27
C GLN A 250 -6.34 28.75 9.78
N LEU A 251 -7.67 28.83 9.96
CA LEU A 251 -8.47 30.02 9.63
C LEU A 251 -8.31 31.17 10.63
N ARG A 252 -7.57 30.96 11.73
CA ARG A 252 -7.42 31.90 12.85
C ARG A 252 -8.77 32.31 13.48
N ASP A 253 -9.79 31.46 13.40
CA ASP A 253 -11.07 31.65 14.10
C ASP A 253 -10.99 31.04 15.50
N LYS A 254 -10.66 31.88 16.48
CA LYS A 254 -10.46 31.44 17.87
C LYS A 254 -11.74 30.89 18.51
N SER A 255 -12.88 31.51 18.21
CA SER A 255 -14.15 31.12 18.82
C SER A 255 -14.55 29.72 18.37
N LYS A 256 -14.49 29.46 17.07
CA LYS A 256 -14.81 28.12 16.54
C LYS A 256 -13.74 27.10 16.90
N PHE A 257 -12.46 27.48 16.94
CA PHE A 257 -11.41 26.60 17.44
C PHE A 257 -11.74 26.10 18.86
N GLU A 258 -12.08 27.01 19.78
CA GLU A 258 -12.40 26.67 21.16
C GLU A 258 -13.65 25.77 21.26
N GLU A 259 -14.68 26.00 20.45
CA GLU A 259 -15.86 25.12 20.32
C GLU A 259 -15.45 23.68 19.98
N TRP A 260 -14.68 23.51 18.90
CA TRP A 260 -14.29 22.21 18.37
C TRP A 260 -13.20 21.52 19.22
N ALA A 261 -12.33 22.28 19.86
CA ALA A 261 -11.37 21.80 20.86
C ALA A 261 -12.09 21.20 22.08
N ASN A 262 -13.13 21.87 22.58
CA ASN A 262 -13.95 21.35 23.68
C ASN A 262 -14.72 20.08 23.27
N LEU A 263 -15.23 20.04 22.04
CA LEU A 263 -15.89 18.85 21.51
C LEU A 263 -14.90 17.67 21.39
N THR A 264 -13.68 17.93 20.94
CA THR A 264 -12.60 16.92 20.91
C THR A 264 -12.36 16.35 22.30
N ARG A 265 -12.19 17.20 23.32
CA ARG A 265 -11.97 16.78 24.71
C ARG A 265 -13.14 16.01 25.31
N LYS A 266 -14.37 16.35 24.91
CA LYS A 266 -15.58 15.65 25.37
C LYS A 266 -15.55 14.18 24.97
N TYR A 267 -15.08 13.86 23.77
CA TYR A 267 -15.11 12.51 23.20
C TYR A 267 -13.76 11.77 23.25
N SER A 268 -12.65 12.47 23.50
CA SER A 268 -11.33 11.86 23.57
C SER A 268 -10.95 11.50 25.02
N ALA A 269 -10.25 10.38 25.22
CA ALA A 269 -9.60 10.10 26.50
C ALA A 269 -8.52 11.14 26.80
N LYS A 270 -8.37 11.49 28.09
CA LYS A 270 -7.31 12.41 28.54
C LYS A 270 -5.94 11.84 28.20
N GLY A 271 -5.08 12.65 27.57
CA GLY A 271 -3.74 12.25 27.14
C GLY A 271 -3.71 11.42 25.85
N SER A 272 -4.86 11.21 25.20
CA SER A 272 -4.91 10.60 23.86
C SER A 272 -4.22 11.47 22.81
N ARG A 273 -3.93 10.88 21.65
CA ARG A 273 -3.39 11.63 20.50
C ARG A 273 -4.26 12.84 20.14
N PHE A 274 -5.59 12.71 20.19
CA PHE A 274 -6.50 13.81 19.87
C PHE A 274 -6.43 14.95 20.88
N SER A 275 -6.35 14.67 22.19
CA SER A 275 -6.19 15.72 23.20
C SER A 275 -4.84 16.43 23.06
N GLN A 276 -3.77 15.69 22.79
CA GLN A 276 -2.43 16.25 22.56
C GLN A 276 -2.37 17.18 21.34
N ILE A 277 -3.11 16.86 20.27
CA ILE A 277 -3.22 17.74 19.08
C ILE A 277 -3.86 19.08 19.45
N VAL A 278 -4.93 19.07 20.25
CA VAL A 278 -5.59 20.30 20.70
C VAL A 278 -4.66 21.12 21.59
N GLU A 279 -3.99 20.49 22.56
CA GLU A 279 -3.01 21.14 23.44
C GLU A 279 -1.88 21.78 22.64
N TYR A 280 -1.40 21.10 21.59
CA TYR A 280 -0.41 21.65 20.68
C TYR A 280 -0.93 22.94 20.00
N PHE A 281 -2.14 22.93 19.43
CA PHE A 281 -2.68 24.13 18.77
C PHE A 281 -2.90 25.29 19.74
N GLU A 282 -3.32 25.04 20.98
CA GLU A 282 -3.47 26.09 21.99
C GLU A 282 -2.14 26.75 22.35
N GLN A 283 -1.09 25.95 22.54
CA GLN A 283 0.26 26.46 22.85
C GLN A 283 0.87 27.27 21.70
N ASN A 284 0.44 27.00 20.47
CA ASN A 284 0.94 27.62 19.25
C ASN A 284 -0.02 28.66 18.66
N TRP A 285 -1.09 29.06 19.37
CA TRP A 285 -2.08 30.00 18.84
C TRP A 285 -1.48 31.36 18.44
N ASN A 286 -0.57 31.88 19.27
CA ASN A 286 0.07 33.19 19.08
C ASN A 286 1.48 33.08 18.46
N GLN A 287 1.85 31.91 17.93
CA GLN A 287 3.11 31.74 17.22
C GLN A 287 2.87 32.02 15.73
N ASP A 288 3.71 32.91 15.18
CA ASP A 288 3.67 33.37 13.79
C ASP A 288 4.05 32.27 12.81
#